data_AF-A0A438JKM9-F1
#
_entry.id   AF-A0A438JKM9-F1
#
_cell.length_a   1.000
_cell.length_b   1.000
_cell.length_c   1.000
_cell.angle_alpha   90.00
_cell.angle_beta   90.00
_cell.angle_gamma   90.00
#
_symmetry.space_group_name_H-M   'P 1'
#
loop_
_entity.id
_entity.type
_entity.pdbx_description
1 polymer ?
#
loop_
_entity_poly.entity_id
_entity_poly.type
_entity_poly.pdbx_seq_one_letter_code
_entity_poly.pdbx_strand_id
1 'polypeptide(L)' 'MERYLKKDFDVQSKHSSEAALRRWRSAVTIVKNRRRRFRDVANLHMRSEAEKKKLKIQETTLKAETRLPWALCLRCGR' A
#
# COMPACT_ATOMS: atom_id res chain seq x y z
N MET A 1 -33.69 15.67 5.45
CA MET A 1 -33.02 14.47 6.01
C MET A 1 -32.61 14.66 7.47
N GLU A 2 -31.93 15.74 7.84
CA GLU A 2 -31.37 15.95 9.19
C GLU A 2 -32.40 15.91 10.35
N ARG A 3 -33.63 16.39 10.13
CA ARG A 3 -34.68 16.38 11.17
C ARG A 3 -35.18 14.98 11.55
N TYR A 4 -35.16 14.04 10.59
CA TYR A 4 -35.57 12.65 10.82
C TYR A 4 -34.50 11.91 11.65
N LEU A 5 -33.24 12.07 11.24
CA LEU A 5 -32.09 11.49 11.94
C LEU A 5 -31.99 11.96 13.40
N LYS A 6 -32.21 13.25 13.69
CA LYS A 6 -32.14 13.79 15.06
C LYS A 6 -33.30 13.37 15.97
N LYS A 7 -34.45 13.01 15.41
CA LYS A 7 -35.66 12.70 16.19
C LYS A 7 -35.68 11.26 16.67
N ASP A 8 -35.22 10.34 15.81
CA ASP A 8 -35.30 8.90 16.06
C ASP A 8 -33.94 8.28 16.45
N PHE A 9 -32.83 8.98 16.22
CA PHE A 9 -31.48 8.48 16.50
C PHE A 9 -30.62 9.53 17.21
N ASP A 10 -29.98 9.16 18.32
CA ASP A 10 -28.93 9.96 18.96
C ASP A 10 -27.61 9.84 18.18
N VAL A 11 -27.58 10.44 16.98
CA VAL A 11 -26.41 10.42 16.11
C VAL A 11 -25.43 11.50 16.56
N GLN A 12 -24.34 11.07 17.17
CA GLN A 12 -23.22 11.94 17.53
C GLN A 12 -22.68 12.69 16.30
N SER A 13 -22.29 13.96 16.50
CA SER A 13 -21.80 14.80 15.40
C SER A 13 -20.62 14.17 14.65
N LYS A 14 -20.52 14.45 13.34
CA LYS A 14 -19.50 13.87 12.44
C LYS A 14 -18.06 14.10 12.93
N HIS A 15 -17.83 15.15 13.71
CA HIS A 15 -16.55 15.49 14.34
C HIS A 15 -16.66 15.29 15.86
N SER A 16 -16.48 14.04 16.29
CA SER A 16 -16.47 13.70 17.72
C SER A 16 -15.30 14.39 18.44
N SER A 17 -15.47 14.67 19.73
CA SER A 17 -14.42 15.27 20.55
C SER A 17 -13.18 14.38 20.57
N GLU A 18 -12.00 14.98 20.77
CA GLU A 18 -10.74 14.24 20.76
C GLU A 18 -10.74 13.10 21.80
N ALA A 19 -11.36 13.33 22.96
CA ALA A 19 -11.52 12.33 24.01
C ALA A 19 -12.34 11.10 23.56
N ALA A 20 -13.43 11.33 22.82
CA ALA A 20 -14.24 10.25 22.27
C ALA A 20 -13.47 9.48 21.19
N LEU A 21 -12.72 10.17 20.33
CA LEU A 21 -11.82 9.51 19.36
C LEU A 21 -10.73 8.66 20.03
N ARG A 22 -10.11 9.16 21.11
CA ARG A 22 -9.11 8.41 21.88
C ARG A 22 -9.71 7.15 22.52
N ARG A 23 -10.93 7.23 23.08
CA ARG A 23 -11.66 6.07 23.62
C ARG A 23 -11.96 5.04 22.54
N TRP A 24 -12.47 5.47 21.39
CA TRP A 24 -12.73 4.61 20.24
C TRP A 24 -11.47 3.90 19.75
N ARG A 25 -10.36 4.64 19.58
CA ARG A 25 -9.07 4.05 19.21
C ARG A 25 -8.64 3.02 20.23
N SER A 26 -8.68 3.34 21.51
CA SER A 26 -8.29 2.42 22.59
C SER A 26 -9.15 1.13 22.59
N ALA A 27 -10.47 1.27 22.39
CA ALA A 27 -11.39 0.13 22.29
C ALA A 27 -11.14 -0.75 21.06
N VAL A 28 -10.85 -0.16 19.91
CA VAL A 28 -10.57 -0.89 18.65
C VAL A 28 -9.12 -1.40 18.59
N THR A 29 -8.23 -0.89 19.44
CA THR A 29 -6.82 -1.31 19.51
C THR A 29 -6.67 -2.75 19.98
N ILE A 30 -7.61 -3.30 20.75
CA ILE A 30 -7.61 -4.72 21.12
C ILE A 30 -8.26 -5.53 19.98
N VAL A 31 -7.50 -5.77 18.92
CA VAL A 31 -7.91 -6.67 17.84
C VAL A 31 -7.96 -8.09 18.41
N LYS A 32 -9.17 -8.62 18.69
CA LYS A 32 -9.41 -10.00 19.16
C LYS A 32 -8.80 -11.10 18.27
N ASN A 33 -8.24 -10.76 17.12
CA ASN A 33 -7.68 -11.68 16.14
C ASN A 33 -6.19 -11.41 15.87
N ARG A 34 -5.32 -12.02 16.69
CA ARG A 34 -3.85 -11.94 16.56
C ARG A 34 -3.33 -12.48 15.22
N ARG A 35 -4.01 -13.48 14.62
CA ARG A 35 -3.63 -14.07 13.31
C ARG A 35 -3.80 -13.07 12.15
N ARG A 36 -4.75 -12.13 12.23
CA ARG A 36 -4.92 -11.08 11.20
C ARG A 36 -3.81 -10.01 11.21
N ARG A 37 -3.13 -9.78 12.34
CA ARG A 37 -2.04 -8.78 12.43
C ARG A 37 -0.76 -9.20 11.72
N PHE A 38 -0.50 -10.50 11.68
CA PHE A 38 0.74 -11.06 11.15
C PHE A 38 0.56 -11.76 9.80
N ARG A 39 -0.53 -11.45 9.07
CA ARG A 39 -0.83 -12.08 7.77
C ARG A 39 0.30 -11.85 6.75
N ASP A 40 0.99 -10.73 6.86
CA ASP A 40 2.11 -10.34 6.01
C ASP A 40 3.49 -10.75 6.55
N VAL A 41 3.59 -11.24 7.79
CA VAL A 41 4.88 -11.63 8.38
C VAL A 41 5.39 -12.96 7.82
N ALA A 42 4.47 -13.88 7.49
CA ALA A 42 4.84 -15.16 6.88
C ALA A 42 5.56 -15.01 5.53
N ASN A 43 5.33 -13.90 4.82
CA ASN A 43 5.79 -13.69 3.45
C ASN A 43 6.96 -12.69 3.33
N LEU A 44 7.62 -12.33 4.44
CA LEU A 44 8.75 -11.38 4.42
C LEU A 44 9.92 -11.87 3.54
N HIS A 45 10.25 -13.15 3.67
CA HIS A 45 11.32 -13.75 2.86
C HIS A 45 11.00 -13.69 1.36
N MET A 46 9.77 -14.05 0.98
CA MET A 46 9.31 -14.00 -0.42
C MET A 46 9.28 -12.57 -0.98
N ARG A 47 8.94 -11.57 -0.16
CA ARG A 47 8.98 -10.16 -0.57
C ARG A 47 10.41 -9.69 -0.85
N SER A 48 11.35 -9.99 0.04
CA SER A 48 12.78 -9.68 -0.17
C SER A 48 13.31 -10.32 -1.46
N GLU A 49 13.00 -11.59 -1.69
CA GLU A 49 13.43 -12.28 -2.92
C GLU A 49 12.77 -11.69 -4.19
N ALA A 50 11.50 -11.27 -4.10
CA ALA A 50 10.83 -10.61 -5.21
C ALA A 50 11.43 -9.22 -5.53
N GLU A 51 11.81 -8.45 -4.51
CA GLU A 51 12.48 -7.16 -4.69
C GLU A 51 13.85 -7.32 -5.37
N LYS A 52 14.66 -8.29 -4.93
CA LYS A 52 15.94 -8.61 -5.59
C LYS A 52 15.75 -8.95 -7.07
N LYS A 53 14.72 -9.76 -7.40
CA LYS A 53 14.39 -10.11 -8.79
C LYS A 53 13.99 -8.89 -9.61
N LYS A 54 13.18 -7.99 -9.06
CA LYS A 54 12.79 -6.74 -9.72
C LYS A 54 13.99 -5.86 -10.05
N LEU A 55 14.91 -5.67 -9.09
CA LEU A 55 16.12 -4.88 -9.29
C LEU A 55 17.02 -5.50 -10.38
N LYS A 56 17.20 -6.82 -10.36
CA LYS A 56 17.98 -7.53 -11.39
C LYS A 56 17.38 -7.34 -12.79
N ILE A 57 16.07 -7.43 -12.92
CA ILE A 57 15.38 -7.21 -14.21
C ILE A 57 15.57 -5.76 -14.66
N GLN A 58 15.36 -4.78 -13.77
CA GLN A 58 15.56 -3.36 -14.09
C GLN A 58 16.99 -3.08 -14.57
N GLU A 59 18.01 -3.60 -13.88
CA GLU A 59 19.40 -3.47 -14.34
C GLU A 59 19.63 -4.07 -15.72
N THR A 60 19.05 -5.24 -16.02
CA THR A 60 19.20 -5.87 -17.34
C THR A 60 18.50 -5.09 -18.44
N THR A 61 17.32 -4.53 -18.18
CA THR A 61 16.57 -3.70 -19.13
C THR A 61 17.34 -2.42 -19.44
N LEU A 62 17.85 -1.73 -18.41
CA LEU A 62 18.65 -0.51 -18.58
C LEU A 62 19.97 -0.80 -19.31
N LYS A 63 20.63 -1.93 -19.03
CA LYS A 63 21.85 -2.38 -19.73
C LYS A 63 21.57 -2.76 -21.19
N ALA A 64 20.40 -3.28 -21.51
CA ALA A 64 20.00 -3.61 -22.88
C ALA A 64 19.72 -2.35 -23.70
N GLU A 65 19.01 -1.38 -23.16
CA GLU A 65 18.77 -0.07 -23.80
C GLU A 65 20.08 0.69 -24.04
N THR A 66 21.00 0.69 -23.06
CA THR A 66 22.31 1.35 -23.18
C THR A 66 23.34 0.58 -24.04
N ARG A 67 23.09 -0.70 -24.38
CA ARG A 67 23.88 -1.45 -25.39
C ARG A 67 23.38 -1.28 -26.82
N LEU A 68 22.16 -0.78 -27.01
CA LEU A 68 21.56 -0.46 -28.31
C LEU A 68 21.75 0.99 -28.85
N PRO A 69 22.68 1.87 -28.38
CA PRO A 69 22.82 3.19 -29.00
C PRO A 69 23.49 3.16 -30.38
N TRP A 70 24.31 2.16 -30.71
CA TRP A 70 25.07 2.13 -31.98
C TRP A 70 24.69 0.98 -32.93
N ALA A 71 24.13 -0.13 -32.43
CA ALA A 71 23.82 -1.30 -33.26
C ALA A 71 22.60 -1.10 -34.20
N LEU A 72 21.74 -0.12 -33.91
CA LEU A 72 20.65 0.31 -34.81
C LEU A 72 21.08 1.38 -35.82
N CYS A 73 22.24 2.02 -35.64
CA CYS A 73 22.76 3.05 -36.55
C CYS A 73 23.41 2.46 -37.81
N LEU A 74 23.93 1.22 -37.77
CA LEU A 74 24.57 0.57 -38.92
C LEU A 74 23.58 -0.04 -39.94
N ARG A 75 22.27 0.16 -39.79
CA ARG A 75 21.25 -0.38 -40.69
C ARG A 75 20.45 0.67 -41.47
N CYS A 76 20.78 1.96 -41.34
CA CYS A 76 20.15 3.04 -42.11
C CYS A 76 21.20 3.91 -42.82
N GLY A 77 21.65 3.43 -43.98
CA GLY A 77 21.98 4.19 -45.18
C GLY A 77 23.04 5.31 -45.13
N ARG A 78 24.24 5.00 -45.65
CA ARG A 78 24.77 5.67 -46.84
C ARG A 78 25.88 4.83 -47.48
#